data_AF-A0A971WDC4-F1
#
_entry.id   AF-A0A971WDC4-F1
#
_cell.length_a   1.000
_cell.length_b   1.000
_cell.length_c   1.000
_cell.angle_alpha   90.00
_cell.angle_beta   90.00
_cell.angle_gamma   90.00
#
_symmetry.space_group_name_H-M   'P 1'
#
loop_
_entity.id
_entity.type
_entity.pdbx_description
1 polymer ?
#
loop_
_entity_poly.entity_id
_entity_poly.type
_entity_poly.pdbx_seq_one_letter_code
_entity_poly.pdbx_strand_id
1 'polypeptide(L)'
;MNKRSDFHTSPDWENSSVMSINRLPAHTRWGAYASLESAIACKPNTSPNILCLDGAYKFKLFDNPDLVDDFYSPGYKGSFSPIQVPGNWELQGFSGPIYTNYIYPWPDDKGGRYTIP
;
A
#
# COMPACT_ATOMS: atom_id res chain seq x y z
N MET A 1 19.94 1.19 -18.20
CA MET A 1 19.31 0.75 -16.94
C MET A 1 19.96 1.55 -15.83
N ASN A 2 19.26 2.53 -15.27
CA ASN A 2 19.84 3.45 -14.28
C ASN A 2 20.10 2.68 -12.98
N LYS A 3 21.28 2.84 -12.40
CA LYS A 3 21.67 2.15 -11.17
C LYS A 3 20.96 2.79 -9.98
N ARG A 4 20.43 1.95 -9.09
CA ARG A 4 19.65 2.34 -7.89
C ARG A 4 20.44 3.22 -6.91
N SER A 5 21.77 3.18 -6.99
CA SER A 5 22.71 3.96 -6.18
C SER A 5 22.69 5.47 -6.45
N ASP A 6 22.22 5.89 -7.63
CA ASP A 6 22.48 7.25 -8.10
C ASP A 6 21.33 8.23 -7.78
N PHE A 7 20.22 7.75 -7.18
CA PHE A 7 19.01 8.56 -6.96
C PHE A 7 18.50 8.65 -5.51
N HIS A 8 19.05 7.89 -4.55
CA HIS A 8 18.48 7.83 -3.20
C HIS A 8 19.58 7.91 -2.14
N THR A 9 19.86 9.12 -1.64
CA THR A 9 20.56 9.31 -0.36
C THR A 9 19.66 9.02 0.86
N SER A 10 18.34 8.95 0.65
CA SER A 10 17.31 8.70 1.67
C SER A 10 16.17 7.83 1.10
N PRO A 11 15.44 7.08 1.94
CA PRO A 11 14.27 6.31 1.50
C PRO A 11 13.20 7.19 0.84
N ASP A 12 12.50 6.66 -0.18
CA ASP A 12 11.49 7.43 -0.91
C ASP A 12 10.34 7.93 -0.05
N TRP A 13 9.97 7.19 0.99
CA TRP A 13 8.89 7.55 1.92
C TRP A 13 9.26 8.70 2.87
N GLU A 14 10.54 9.09 2.95
CA GLU A 14 11.01 10.30 3.65
C GLU A 14 11.21 11.49 2.70
N ASN A 15 11.08 11.29 1.38
CA ASN A 15 11.36 12.30 0.37
C ASN A 15 10.07 12.92 -0.19
N SER A 16 9.72 14.11 0.29
CA SER A 16 8.52 14.85 -0.15
C SER A 16 8.53 15.28 -1.62
N SER A 17 9.68 15.25 -2.30
CA SER A 17 9.76 15.52 -3.75
C SER A 17 9.35 14.30 -4.60
N VAL A 18 9.29 13.10 -4.00
CA VAL A 18 8.94 11.86 -4.69
C VAL A 18 7.54 11.42 -4.27
N MET A 19 6.55 11.78 -5.09
CA MET A 19 5.14 11.44 -4.85
C MET A 19 4.71 10.11 -5.50
N SER A 20 5.39 9.69 -6.57
CA SER A 20 5.16 8.41 -7.25
C SER A 20 6.27 8.10 -8.24
N ILE A 21 6.58 6.81 -8.41
CA ILE A 21 7.53 6.31 -9.41
C ILE A 21 6.76 5.35 -10.33
N ASN A 22 6.89 5.51 -11.65
CA ASN A 22 6.28 4.63 -12.68
C ASN A 22 4.75 4.45 -12.61
N ARG A 23 4.03 5.36 -11.95
CA ARG A 23 2.56 5.36 -11.93
C ARG A 23 2.02 5.96 -13.23
N LEU A 24 0.97 5.36 -13.80
CA LEU A 24 0.29 5.91 -14.97
C LEU A 24 -0.38 7.27 -14.64
N PRO A 25 -0.53 8.17 -15.63
CA PRO A 25 -1.23 9.44 -15.43
C PRO A 25 -2.68 9.24 -14.96
N ALA A 26 -3.18 10.18 -14.14
CA ALA A 26 -4.57 10.13 -13.68
C ALA A 26 -5.54 10.27 -14.87
N HIS A 27 -6.59 9.45 -14.88
CA HIS A 27 -7.63 9.46 -15.90
C HIS A 27 -8.98 9.05 -15.30
N THR A 28 -10.06 9.23 -16.06
CA THR A 28 -11.41 8.77 -15.67
C THR A 28 -11.45 7.25 -15.57
N ARG A 29 -12.34 6.69 -14.73
CA ARG A 29 -12.45 5.24 -14.58
C ARG A 29 -12.76 4.57 -15.91
N TRP A 30 -11.93 3.63 -16.33
CA TRP A 30 -12.19 2.76 -17.48
C TRP A 30 -12.84 1.46 -17.03
N GLY A 31 -13.74 0.94 -17.86
CA GLY A 31 -14.19 -0.44 -17.78
C GLY A 31 -13.66 -1.19 -19.00
N ALA A 32 -12.96 -2.30 -18.79
CA ALA A 32 -12.44 -3.12 -19.86
C ALA A 32 -13.55 -4.00 -20.48
N TYR A 33 -14.66 -3.40 -20.93
CA TYR A 33 -15.84 -4.10 -21.42
C TYR A 33 -15.57 -4.92 -22.69
N ALA A 34 -16.23 -6.07 -22.83
CA ALA A 34 -16.09 -6.93 -24.02
C ALA A 34 -17.11 -6.60 -25.14
N SER A 35 -18.19 -5.87 -24.82
CA SER A 35 -19.27 -5.54 -25.75
C SER A 35 -19.90 -4.18 -25.44
N LEU A 36 -20.56 -3.57 -26.43
CA LEU A 36 -21.32 -2.34 -26.23
C LEU A 36 -22.42 -2.49 -25.17
N GLU A 37 -23.13 -3.61 -25.15
CA GLU A 37 -24.18 -3.88 -24.17
C GLU A 37 -23.63 -3.89 -22.74
N SER A 38 -22.48 -4.52 -22.51
CA SER A 38 -21.82 -4.51 -21.20
C SER A 38 -21.32 -3.12 -20.80
N ALA A 39 -20.87 -2.31 -21.77
CA ALA A 39 -20.49 -0.93 -21.55
C ALA A 39 -21.69 -0.06 -21.14
N ILE A 40 -22.84 -0.22 -21.80
CA ILE A 40 -24.09 0.49 -21.45
C ILE A 40 -24.57 0.08 -20.06
N ALA A 41 -24.49 -1.20 -19.71
CA ALA A 41 -24.85 -1.70 -18.37
C ALA A 41 -23.96 -1.13 -17.25
N CYS A 42 -22.77 -0.60 -17.59
CA CYS A 42 -21.84 0.08 -16.68
C CYS A 42 -21.44 -0.78 -15.46
N LYS A 43 -21.30 -2.10 -15.66
CA LYS A 43 -20.85 -3.06 -14.62
C LYS A 43 -19.46 -3.61 -14.96
N PRO A 44 -18.37 -2.89 -14.67
CA PRO A 44 -17.03 -3.33 -15.06
C PRO A 44 -16.61 -4.62 -14.36
N ASN A 45 -17.06 -4.85 -13.12
CA ASN A 45 -16.71 -6.05 -12.35
C ASN A 45 -17.24 -7.35 -12.97
N THR A 46 -18.19 -7.28 -13.92
CA THR A 46 -18.67 -8.46 -14.66
C THR A 46 -17.94 -8.66 -15.98
N SER A 47 -16.98 -7.78 -16.31
CA SER A 47 -16.22 -7.92 -17.56
C SER A 47 -15.23 -9.08 -17.47
N PRO A 48 -15.11 -9.92 -18.52
CA PRO A 48 -14.11 -10.99 -18.56
C PRO A 48 -12.66 -10.48 -18.58
N ASN A 49 -12.44 -9.19 -18.90
CA ASN A 49 -11.11 -8.59 -18.94
C ASN A 49 -10.68 -7.97 -17.60
N ILE A 50 -11.45 -8.17 -16.53
CA ILE A 50 -11.14 -7.69 -15.19
C ILE A 50 -11.04 -8.88 -14.24
N LEU A 51 -9.94 -8.95 -13.51
CA LEU A 51 -9.72 -9.93 -12.45
C LEU A 51 -9.81 -9.22 -11.10
N CYS A 52 -10.75 -9.64 -10.26
CA CYS A 52 -10.79 -9.22 -8.86
C CYS A 52 -9.67 -9.92 -8.10
N LEU A 53 -8.88 -9.15 -7.34
CA LEU A 53 -7.82 -9.67 -6.50
C LEU A 53 -8.18 -9.62 -5.01
N ASP A 54 -9.42 -9.28 -4.66
CA ASP A 54 -9.89 -9.27 -3.26
C ASP A 54 -9.87 -10.70 -2.69
N GLY A 55 -9.59 -10.82 -1.40
CA GLY A 55 -9.58 -12.10 -0.69
C GLY A 55 -8.47 -12.22 0.34
N ALA A 56 -8.04 -13.46 0.58
CA ALA A 56 -7.03 -13.79 1.58
C ALA A 56 -5.61 -13.63 1.04
N TYR A 57 -4.79 -12.83 1.73
CA TYR A 57 -3.38 -12.59 1.42
C TYR A 57 -2.48 -13.13 2.52
N LYS A 58 -1.25 -13.51 2.15
CA LYS A 58 -0.17 -13.77 3.12
C LYS A 58 0.37 -12.43 3.60
N PHE A 59 0.37 -12.22 4.90
CA PHE A 59 0.71 -10.95 5.53
C PHE A 59 1.60 -11.16 6.74
N LYS A 60 2.49 -10.19 6.97
CA LYS A 60 3.38 -10.13 8.13
C LYS A 60 3.62 -8.66 8.46
N LEU A 61 3.38 -8.28 9.71
CA LEU A 61 3.63 -6.95 10.22
C LEU A 61 5.01 -6.90 10.89
N PHE A 62 5.72 -5.79 10.72
CA PHE A 62 7.00 -5.50 11.35
C PHE A 62 6.94 -4.12 12.01
N ASP A 63 7.72 -3.92 13.08
CA ASP A 63 7.73 -2.66 13.83
C ASP A 63 8.39 -1.50 13.08
N ASN A 64 9.33 -1.80 12.17
CA ASN A 64 10.01 -0.82 11.33
C ASN A 64 10.48 -1.49 10.01
N PRO A 65 10.74 -0.70 8.94
CA PRO A 65 11.10 -1.25 7.63
C PRO A 65 12.47 -1.93 7.58
N ASP A 66 13.41 -1.60 8.47
CA ASP A 66 14.76 -2.18 8.47
C ASP A 66 14.77 -3.66 8.90
N LEU A 67 13.70 -4.11 9.56
CA LEU A 67 13.51 -5.51 9.95
C LEU A 67 12.93 -6.38 8.83
N VAL A 68 12.59 -5.81 7.68
CA VAL A 68 11.94 -6.52 6.58
C VAL A 68 12.99 -7.21 5.73
N ASP A 69 12.97 -8.55 5.74
CA ASP A 69 13.80 -9.37 4.84
C ASP A 69 13.44 -9.12 3.36
N ASP A 70 14.27 -9.60 2.42
CA ASP A 70 13.98 -9.59 0.97
C ASP A 70 12.85 -10.56 0.55
N PHE A 71 11.65 -10.38 1.11
CA PHE A 71 10.47 -11.23 0.97
C PHE A 71 9.95 -11.34 -0.47
N TYR A 72 10.32 -10.37 -1.32
CA TYR A 72 9.96 -10.31 -2.73
C TYR A 72 10.85 -11.22 -3.60
N SER A 73 11.92 -11.80 -3.04
CA SER A 73 12.82 -12.68 -3.78
C SER A 73 12.14 -14.00 -4.16
N PRO A 74 12.37 -14.53 -5.37
CA PRO A 74 11.87 -15.85 -5.77
C PRO A 74 12.32 -16.92 -4.78
N GLY A 75 11.37 -17.73 -4.29
CA GLY A 75 11.66 -18.84 -3.37
C GLY A 75 11.82 -18.43 -1.90
N TYR A 76 11.51 -17.20 -1.52
CA TYR A 76 11.46 -16.79 -0.11
C TYR A 76 10.50 -17.70 0.69
N LYS A 77 10.99 -18.21 1.82
CA LYS A 77 10.23 -19.07 2.75
C LYS A 77 10.10 -18.36 4.10
N GLY A 78 9.11 -17.49 4.21
CA GLY A 78 8.74 -16.83 5.45
C GLY A 78 7.52 -17.47 6.12
N SER A 79 7.39 -17.25 7.42
CA SER A 79 6.12 -17.45 8.13
C SER A 79 5.21 -16.25 7.89
N PHE A 80 3.94 -16.50 7.54
CA PHE A 80 2.95 -15.47 7.24
C PHE A 80 1.62 -15.84 7.89
N SER A 81 0.86 -14.81 8.29
CA SER A 81 -0.52 -14.93 8.73
C SER A 81 -1.47 -14.56 7.56
N PRO A 82 -2.68 -15.14 7.48
CA PRO A 82 -3.68 -14.69 6.52
C PRO A 82 -4.25 -13.32 6.92
N ILE A 83 -4.53 -12.45 5.95
CA ILE A 83 -5.29 -11.19 6.12
C ILE A 83 -6.34 -11.08 5.00
N GLN A 84 -7.49 -10.45 5.28
CA GLN A 84 -8.49 -10.13 4.26
C GLN A 84 -8.21 -8.76 3.64
N VAL A 85 -8.27 -8.71 2.31
CA VAL A 85 -8.11 -7.49 1.51
C VAL A 85 -9.37 -7.29 0.64
N PRO A 86 -10.02 -6.12 0.67
CA PRO A 86 -9.66 -4.91 1.41
C PRO A 86 -10.03 -4.97 2.90
N GLY A 87 -9.23 -4.32 3.75
CA GLY A 87 -9.49 -4.17 5.18
C GLY A 87 -8.30 -3.55 5.92
N ASN A 88 -8.55 -2.77 6.98
CA ASN A 88 -7.48 -2.25 7.84
C ASN A 88 -6.91 -3.37 8.70
N TRP A 89 -5.59 -3.46 8.85
CA TRP A 89 -4.95 -4.55 9.61
C TRP A 89 -5.18 -4.43 11.13
N GLU A 90 -5.39 -3.21 11.65
CA GLU A 90 -5.70 -2.93 13.06
C GLU A 90 -6.95 -3.72 13.50
N LEU A 91 -7.98 -3.71 12.65
CA LEU A 91 -9.26 -4.36 12.91
C LEU A 91 -9.20 -5.88 12.70
N GLN A 92 -8.08 -6.39 12.19
CA GLN A 92 -7.85 -7.82 11.95
C GLN A 92 -6.88 -8.42 12.98
N GLY A 93 -6.54 -7.67 14.04
CA GLY A 93 -5.77 -8.16 15.18
C GLY A 93 -4.24 -8.04 15.04
N PHE A 94 -3.74 -7.29 14.05
CA PHE A 94 -2.30 -7.10 13.85
C PHE A 94 -1.74 -5.92 14.64
N SER A 95 -2.55 -4.91 14.97
CA SER A 95 -2.16 -3.74 15.76
C SER A 95 -3.38 -3.10 16.43
N GLY A 96 -3.18 -2.02 17.19
CA GLY A 96 -4.25 -1.24 17.79
C GLY A 96 -4.51 0.06 17.01
N PRO A 97 -5.77 0.44 16.75
CA PRO A 97 -6.07 1.73 16.13
C PRO A 97 -5.78 2.87 17.11
N ILE A 98 -5.15 3.93 16.60
CA ILE A 98 -4.82 5.14 17.37
C ILE A 98 -5.74 6.26 16.93
N TYR A 99 -6.42 6.91 17.88
CA TYR A 99 -7.20 8.11 17.63
C TYR A 99 -6.53 9.32 18.28
N THR A 100 -6.22 10.33 17.47
CA THR A 100 -5.74 11.63 17.93
C THR A 100 -6.49 12.73 17.19
N ASN A 101 -6.66 13.89 17.82
CA ASN A 101 -7.38 15.03 17.22
C ASN A 101 -6.42 15.96 16.44
N TYR A 102 -5.43 16.53 17.12
CA TYR A 102 -4.47 17.49 16.54
C TYR A 102 -3.00 17.12 16.78
N ILE A 103 -2.77 16.07 17.56
CA ILE A 103 -1.42 15.59 17.92
C ILE A 103 -1.08 14.44 16.98
N TYR A 104 0.10 14.48 16.38
CA TYR A 104 0.62 13.37 15.61
C TYR A 104 0.98 12.19 16.52
N PRO A 105 0.63 10.96 16.15
CA PRO A 105 0.90 9.75 16.94
C PRO A 105 2.35 9.25 16.82
N TRP A 106 3.26 10.03 16.22
CA TRP A 106 4.68 9.72 16.10
C TRP A 106 5.51 10.86 16.71
N PRO A 107 6.73 10.56 17.20
CA PRO A 107 7.61 11.58 17.76
C PRO A 107 8.06 12.60 16.69
N ASP A 108 8.27 13.84 17.12
CA ASP A 108 8.93 14.88 16.35
C ASP A 108 10.32 15.07 16.93
N ASP A 109 11.35 14.90 16.09
CA ASP A 109 12.75 15.09 16.46
C ASP A 109 13.04 16.49 17.04
N LYS A 110 12.14 17.46 16.82
CA LYS A 110 12.26 18.84 17.30
C LYS A 110 11.46 19.14 18.56
N GLY A 111 10.82 18.15 19.19
CA GLY A 111 10.03 18.35 20.42
C GLY A 111 8.86 19.33 20.22
N GLY A 112 8.25 19.30 19.03
CA GLY A 112 7.17 20.21 18.67
C GLY A 112 5.94 20.04 19.56
N ARG A 113 5.12 21.10 19.65
CA ARG A 113 3.87 21.15 20.45
C ARG A 113 2.78 20.16 20.00
N TYR A 114 3.04 19.33 19.00
CA TYR A 114 2.05 18.57 18.25
C TYR A 114 2.36 17.07 18.20
N THR A 115 3.17 16.52 19.12
CA THR A 115 3.43 15.07 19.22
C THR A 115 3.10 14.52 20.60
N ILE A 116 2.83 13.21 20.67
CA ILE A 116 2.69 12.51 21.95
C ILE A 116 4.02 12.60 22.73
N PRO A 117 3.98 12.81 24.07
CA PRO A 117 5.17 12.83 24.90
C PRO A 117 5.87 11.48 25.00
#